data_AF-G6EGC2-F1
#
_entry.id   AF-G6EGC2-F1
#
_cell.length_a   1.000
_cell.length_b   1.000
_cell.length_c   1.000
_cell.angle_alpha   90.00
_cell.angle_beta   90.00
_cell.angle_gamma   90.00
#
_symmetry.space_group_name_H-M   'P 1'
#
loop_
_entity.id
_entity.type
_entity.pdbx_description
1 polymer ?
#
loop_
_entity_poly.entity_id
_entity_poly.type
_entity_poly.pdbx_seq_one_letter_code
_entity_poly.pdbx_strand_id
1 'polypeptide(L)'
;MNTAATPELLRELGADEVIVAICAIRGMPAIPGNVGAATGATADLDLVRRATHAWMPIGDKVVIIGGELVGVELAEFLMERGRQVTVVDVP
;
A
#
# COMPACT_ATOMS: atom_id res chain seq x y z
N MET A 1 -12.09 -13.41 -3.91
CA MET A 1 -12.26 -12.16 -3.16
C MET A 1 -13.30 -11.37 -3.92
N ASN A 2 -14.47 -11.06 -3.35
CA ASN A 2 -15.60 -10.42 -4.06
C ASN A 2 -16.29 -9.39 -3.14
N THR A 3 -15.49 -8.57 -2.46
CA THR A 3 -15.98 -7.62 -1.45
C THR A 3 -15.74 -6.20 -1.94
N ALA A 4 -16.82 -5.50 -2.32
CA ALA A 4 -16.74 -4.16 -2.87
C ALA A 4 -16.15 -3.14 -1.88
N ALA A 5 -15.16 -2.37 -2.31
CA ALA A 5 -14.57 -1.28 -1.54
C ALA A 5 -15.45 -0.01 -1.54
N THR A 6 -16.35 0.13 -0.56
CA THR A 6 -17.17 1.34 -0.37
C THR A 6 -16.60 2.26 0.73
N PRO A 7 -16.78 3.59 0.66
CA PRO A 7 -16.34 4.51 1.71
C PRO A 7 -16.93 4.19 3.08
N GLU A 8 -18.17 3.70 3.13
CA GLU A 8 -18.85 3.27 4.35
C GLU A 8 -18.15 2.05 4.96
N LEU A 9 -17.82 1.05 4.14
CA LEU A 9 -17.07 -0.12 4.56
C LEU A 9 -15.68 0.26 5.09
N LEU A 10 -14.97 1.18 4.43
CA LEU A 10 -13.64 1.65 4.88
C LEU A 10 -13.70 2.31 6.27
N ARG A 11 -14.77 3.06 6.55
CA ARG A 11 -15.00 3.67 7.86
C ARG A 11 -15.36 2.63 8.91
N GLU A 12 -16.19 1.65 8.58
CA GLU A 12 -16.55 0.54 9.49
C GLU A 12 -15.35 -0.33 9.86
N LEU A 13 -14.46 -0.59 8.90
CA LEU A 13 -13.20 -1.29 9.14
C LEU A 13 -12.23 -0.49 10.04
N GLY A 14 -12.50 0.80 10.24
CA GLY A 14 -11.67 1.69 11.04
C GLY A 14 -10.26 1.80 10.47
N ALA A 15 -10.15 1.91 9.15
CA ALA A 15 -8.87 2.01 8.45
C ALA A 15 -8.12 3.29 8.86
N ASP A 16 -6.86 3.14 9.26
CA ASP A 16 -5.93 4.26 9.43
C ASP A 16 -5.34 4.68 8.08
N GLU A 17 -5.19 3.73 7.16
CA GLU A 17 -4.61 3.91 5.82
C GLU A 17 -5.38 3.10 4.76
N VAL A 18 -5.55 3.69 3.56
CA VAL A 18 -6.19 3.03 2.41
C VAL A 18 -5.23 3.03 1.23
N ILE A 19 -4.82 1.84 0.80
CA ILE A 19 -3.92 1.65 -0.33
C ILE A 19 -4.71 1.12 -1.54
N VAL A 20 -4.63 1.85 -2.65
CA VAL A 20 -5.30 1.47 -3.90
C VAL A 20 -4.30 0.71 -4.78
N ALA A 21 -4.45 -0.61 -4.84
CA ALA A 21 -3.58 -1.55 -5.57
C ALA A 21 -4.27 -2.19 -6.80
N ILE A 22 -5.40 -1.63 -7.25
CA ILE A 22 -5.97 -1.89 -8.57
C ILE A 22 -5.01 -1.34 -9.63
N CYS A 23 -4.19 -2.21 -10.21
CA CYS A 23 -3.15 -1.88 -11.19
C CYS A 23 -3.45 -0.61 -12.02
N ALA A 24 -2.69 0.46 -11.80
CA ALA A 24 -2.72 1.67 -12.63
C ALA A 24 -1.47 1.73 -13.52
N ILE A 25 -1.66 2.25 -14.73
CA ILE A 25 -0.67 2.48 -15.77
C ILE A 25 0.62 3.08 -15.20
N ARG A 26 1.79 2.58 -15.62
CA ARG A 26 3.10 3.16 -15.25
C ARG A 26 3.26 4.55 -15.87
N GLY A 27 2.86 5.58 -15.14
CA GLY A 27 3.20 6.98 -15.41
C GLY A 27 3.53 7.65 -14.08
N MET A 28 4.80 8.01 -13.87
CA MET A 28 5.20 8.78 -12.69
C MET A 28 4.56 10.17 -12.80
N PRO A 29 3.61 10.55 -11.91
CA PRO A 29 2.98 11.86 -12.00
C PRO A 29 3.96 12.96 -11.59
N ALA A 30 3.93 14.11 -12.26
CA ALA A 30 4.74 15.27 -11.92
C ALA A 30 4.16 16.03 -10.71
N ILE A 31 4.06 15.35 -9.57
CA ILE A 31 3.60 15.94 -8.30
C ILE A 31 4.77 16.10 -7.31
N PRO A 32 4.76 17.15 -6.47
CA PRO A 32 5.75 17.34 -5.41
C PRO A 32 5.77 16.14 -4.44
N GLY A 33 6.94 15.55 -4.19
CA GLY A 33 7.12 14.34 -3.37
C GLY A 33 7.89 13.20 -4.05
N ASN A 34 8.15 13.32 -5.35
CA ASN A 34 8.88 12.34 -6.16
C ASN A 34 10.41 12.31 -5.94
N VAL A 35 10.94 12.95 -4.89
CA VAL A 35 12.38 13.11 -4.64
C VAL A 35 13.08 11.76 -4.51
N GLY A 36 12.44 10.78 -3.87
CA GLY A 36 12.99 9.42 -3.74
C GLY A 36 13.20 8.72 -5.09
N ALA A 37 12.29 8.94 -6.04
CA ALA A 37 12.42 8.42 -7.39
C ALA A 37 13.43 9.23 -8.23
N ALA A 38 13.39 10.56 -8.13
CA ALA A 38 14.29 11.46 -8.86
C ALA A 38 15.77 11.30 -8.44
N THR A 39 16.02 10.91 -7.19
CA THR A 39 17.37 10.65 -6.64
C THR A 39 17.82 9.20 -6.82
N GLY A 40 16.96 8.30 -7.31
CA GLY A 40 17.24 6.87 -7.40
C GLY A 40 17.26 6.16 -6.05
N ALA A 41 16.99 6.86 -4.93
CA ALA A 41 16.98 6.27 -3.60
C ALA A 41 15.94 5.15 -3.47
N THR A 42 14.81 5.24 -4.18
CA THR A 42 13.78 4.18 -4.22
C THR A 42 14.10 3.03 -5.19
N ALA A 43 15.17 3.15 -5.99
CA ALA A 43 15.64 2.07 -6.87
C ALA A 43 16.58 1.09 -6.15
N ASP A 44 17.17 1.52 -5.01
CA ASP A 44 17.93 0.65 -4.12
C ASP A 44 16.95 -0.06 -3.15
N LEU A 45 16.62 -1.31 -3.49
CA LEU A 45 15.72 -2.14 -2.69
C LEU A 45 16.25 -2.40 -1.28
N ASP A 46 17.57 -2.47 -1.08
CA ASP A 46 18.15 -2.72 0.23
C ASP A 46 18.09 -1.47 1.12
N LEU A 47 18.31 -0.28 0.54
CA LEU A 47 18.09 0.98 1.23
C LEU A 47 16.62 1.14 1.63
N VAL A 48 15.69 0.91 0.70
CA VAL A 48 14.24 0.99 0.98
C VAL A 48 13.83 -0.03 2.05
N ARG A 49 14.32 -1.27 1.96
CA ARG A 49 14.04 -2.32 2.95
C ARG A 49 14.56 -1.93 4.35
N ARG A 50 15.79 -1.43 4.46
CA ARG A 50 16.35 -1.01 5.76
C ARG A 50 15.61 0.20 6.32
N ALA A 51 15.33 1.20 5.49
CA ALA A 51 14.61 2.40 5.90
C ALA A 51 13.20 2.05 6.42
N THR A 52 12.47 1.21 5.68
CA THR A 52 11.12 0.74 6.08
C THR A 52 11.12 -0.23 7.26
N HIS A 53 12.28 -0.82 7.60
CA HIS A 53 12.46 -1.62 8.82
C HIS A 53 12.79 -0.75 10.04
N ALA A 54 13.49 0.37 9.84
CA ALA A 54 13.77 1.33 10.90
C ALA A 54 12.52 2.16 11.24
N TRP A 55 11.70 2.50 10.24
CA TRP A 55 10.48 3.26 10.43
C TRP A 55 9.50 2.99 9.29
N MET A 56 8.27 2.59 9.64
CA MET A 56 7.18 2.35 8.70
C MET A 56 6.13 3.47 8.84
N PRO A 57 6.06 4.43 7.91
CA PRO A 57 5.10 5.54 7.97
C PRO A 57 3.70 5.12 7.47
N ILE A 58 3.25 3.91 7.83
CA ILE A 58 1.94 3.34 7.50
C ILE A 58 1.22 3.07 8.81
N GLY A 59 -0.07 3.42 8.90
CA GLY A 59 -0.94 3.17 10.06
C GLY A 59 -1.08 1.69 10.43
N ASP A 60 -1.69 1.41 11.58
CA ASP A 60 -1.77 0.04 12.10
C ASP A 60 -2.84 -0.78 11.39
N LYS A 61 -3.97 -0.16 11.00
CA LYS A 61 -5.06 -0.79 10.25
C LYS A 61 -5.06 -0.33 8.80
N VAL A 62 -4.69 -1.24 7.90
CA VAL A 62 -4.53 -0.95 6.47
C VAL A 62 -5.59 -1.69 5.68
N VAL A 63 -6.30 -0.96 4.82
CA VAL A 63 -7.18 -1.57 3.81
C VAL A 63 -6.53 -1.46 2.44
N ILE A 64 -6.34 -2.60 1.76
CA ILE A 64 -5.84 -2.68 0.39
C ILE A 64 -7.00 -2.95 -0.55
N ILE A 65 -7.16 -2.11 -1.56
CA ILE A 65 -8.16 -2.26 -2.62
C ILE A 65 -7.48 -2.86 -3.86
N GLY A 66 -7.83 -4.09 -4.21
CA GLY A 66 -7.26 -4.86 -5.32
C GLY A 66 -6.58 -6.14 -4.82
N GLY A 67 -7.22 -7.30 -5.06
CA GLY A 67 -6.75 -8.62 -4.62
C GLY A 67 -5.85 -9.36 -5.62
N GLU A 68 -5.35 -8.65 -6.62
CA GLU A 68 -4.42 -9.18 -7.63
C GLU A 68 -3.00 -9.34 -7.09
N LEU A 69 -2.09 -9.94 -7.87
CA LEU A 69 -0.73 -10.33 -7.46
C LEU A 69 -0.02 -9.27 -6.59
N VAL A 70 0.09 -8.04 -7.09
CA VAL A 70 0.79 -6.94 -6.39
C VAL A 70 0.09 -6.54 -5.09
N GLY A 71 -1.24 -6.55 -5.06
CA GLY A 71 -2.01 -6.21 -3.86
C GLY A 71 -1.83 -7.23 -2.75
N VAL A 72 -1.72 -8.52 -3.10
CA VAL A 72 -1.48 -9.61 -2.15
C VAL A 72 -0.03 -9.63 -1.66
N GLU A 73 0.96 -9.41 -2.54
CA GLU A 73 2.37 -9.28 -2.13
C GLU A 73 2.57 -8.11 -1.17
N LEU A 74 1.90 -6.98 -1.42
CA LEU A 74 1.92 -5.83 -0.51
C LEU A 74 1.26 -6.16 0.84
N ALA A 75 0.15 -6.90 0.82
CA ALA A 75 -0.52 -7.35 2.03
C ALA A 75 0.41 -8.19 2.90
N GLU A 76 1.09 -9.18 2.29
CA GLU A 76 2.08 -10.03 2.97
C GLU A 76 3.21 -9.20 3.59
N PHE A 77 3.80 -8.30 2.80
CA PHE A 77 4.89 -7.41 3.25
C PHE A 77 4.52 -6.56 4.48
N LEU A 78 3.28 -6.06 4.54
CA LEU A 78 2.78 -5.24 5.65
C LEU A 78 2.39 -6.09 6.86
N MET A 79 1.82 -7.27 6.65
CA MET A 79 1.51 -8.23 7.72
C MET A 79 2.78 -8.71 8.44
N GLU A 80 3.86 -9.00 7.70
CA GLU A 80 5.17 -9.34 8.29
C GLU A 80 5.72 -8.24 9.21
N ARG A 81 5.25 -7.00 9.06
CA ARG A 81 5.64 -5.84 9.87
C ARG A 81 4.60 -5.45 10.93
N GLY A 82 3.67 -6.36 11.23
CA GLY A 82 2.71 -6.20 12.31
C GLY A 82 1.53 -5.29 11.98
N ARG A 83 1.22 -5.05 10.69
CA ARG A 83 0.02 -4.31 10.29
C ARG A 83 -1.19 -5.24 10.21
N GLN A 84 -2.35 -4.73 10.62
CA GLN A 84 -3.63 -5.40 10.43
C GLN A 84 -4.14 -5.06 9.03
N VAL A 85 -3.97 -5.99 8.09
CA VAL A 85 -4.28 -5.77 6.68
C VAL A 85 -5.61 -6.44 6.32
N THR A 86 -6.50 -5.68 5.67
CA THR A 86 -7.72 -6.19 5.05
C THR A 86 -7.66 -5.96 3.55
N VAL A 87 -7.83 -7.00 2.73
CA VAL A 87 -7.86 -6.89 1.27
C VAL A 87 -9.32 -6.94 0.79
N VAL A 88 -9.73 -5.94 0.03
CA VAL A 88 -11.04 -5.81 -0.61
C VAL A 88 -10.86 -5.67 -2.12
N ASP A 89 -11.89 -5.98 -2.90
CA ASP A 89 -11.82 -5.90 -4.37
C ASP A 89 -12.82 -4.87 -4.91
N VAL A 90 -12.63 -4.44 -6.15
CA VAL A 90 -13.67 -3.70 -6.89
C VAL A 90 -14.39 -4.69 -7.82
N PRO A 91 -15.73 -4.63 -7.92
CA PRO A 91 -16.47 -5.50 -8.84
C PRO A 91 -16.11 -5.26 -10.31
#